data_AF-G4YTM3-F1
#
_entry.id   AF-G4YTM3-F1
#
_cell.length_a   1.000
_cell.length_b   1.000
_cell.length_c   1.000
_cell.angle_alpha   90.00
_cell.angle_beta   90.00
_cell.angle_gamma   90.00
#
_symmetry.space_group_name_H-M   'P 1'
#
loop_
_entity.id
_entity.type
_entity.pdbx_description
1 polymer ?
#
loop_
_entity_poly.entity_id
_entity_poly.type
_entity_poly.pdbx_seq_one_letter_code
_entity_poly.pdbx_strand_id
1 'polypeptide(L)'
;MPSHQEGTNREEEINDRLIADYLLRQGFLESAKIVEDTKDVGHLVDHELHVECQAVLKNLRAHQTAKAISWCSQNGSRLRRLQSQLEFHLRLQDFVEFVRARKPLEAVQYARTYLTPLAMQPEKQDLRDTAIGEVQIAMATLAFESPEKCGIEAYEKVFSMDRWLALEEMFLKTFNDVYGMHDPPSLCIALHAGLSTLNTRACHLTRDANLKAKLARSGTRGKRPRREGDESTGAGADDDEDSGNESDEMWFKPSSNEDGADRSSQRNTNCAGGKRRKHSHTDSTVPICPACSEVGSQLCSGLPFAYHPHSRLVCRVTQSVMDEHNPPLVLPNGRVYSKRGIELLTQGSTDGMIKCVDTHDVFSPTDVKPVYIL
;
A
#
# COMPACT_ATOMS: atom_id res chain seq x y z
N MET A 1 28.40 -30.23 -7.58
CA MET A 1 27.90 -28.88 -7.29
C MET A 1 26.37 -28.90 -7.32
N PRO A 2 25.68 -29.36 -6.25
CA PRO A 2 24.21 -29.40 -6.19
C PRO A 2 23.60 -28.22 -5.38
N SER A 3 24.41 -27.41 -4.71
CA SER A 3 23.97 -26.46 -3.68
C SER A 3 23.22 -25.22 -4.19
N HIS A 4 23.23 -24.92 -5.49
CA HIS A 4 22.53 -23.76 -6.05
C HIS A 4 21.06 -24.03 -6.41
N GLN A 5 20.69 -25.29 -6.68
CA GLN A 5 19.30 -25.66 -7.02
C GLN A 5 18.42 -25.86 -5.77
N GLU A 6 18.99 -26.34 -4.66
CA GLU A 6 18.24 -26.45 -3.40
C GLU A 6 17.93 -25.09 -2.76
N GLY A 7 18.79 -24.09 -2.94
CA GLY A 7 18.58 -22.74 -2.40
C GLY A 7 17.49 -21.95 -3.15
N THR A 8 17.40 -22.12 -4.47
CA THR A 8 16.43 -21.41 -5.32
C THR A 8 15.01 -21.92 -5.12
N ASN A 9 14.80 -23.25 -5.01
CA ASN A 9 13.48 -23.81 -4.69
C ASN A 9 12.94 -23.30 -3.35
N ARG A 10 13.80 -23.21 -2.32
CA ARG A 10 13.37 -22.76 -0.99
C ARG A 10 12.98 -21.28 -0.93
N GLU A 11 13.64 -20.42 -1.70
CA GLU A 11 13.30 -19.00 -1.81
C GLU A 11 11.98 -18.79 -2.58
N GLU A 12 11.74 -19.58 -3.63
CA GLU A 12 10.48 -19.58 -4.38
C GLU A 12 9.31 -20.04 -3.51
N GLU A 13 9.49 -21.10 -2.71
CA GLU A 13 8.48 -21.58 -1.74
C GLU A 13 8.10 -20.52 -0.69
N ILE A 14 9.07 -19.73 -0.21
CA ILE A 14 8.80 -18.64 0.74
C ILE A 14 7.94 -17.56 0.09
N ASN A 15 8.26 -17.14 -1.13
CA ASN A 15 7.49 -16.11 -1.83
C ASN A 15 6.06 -16.59 -2.12
N ASP A 16 5.91 -17.82 -2.61
CA ASP A 16 4.61 -18.41 -2.91
C ASP A 16 3.74 -18.53 -1.65
N ARG A 17 4.34 -18.93 -0.51
CA ARG A 17 3.66 -18.92 0.80
C ARG A 17 3.22 -17.51 1.22
N LEU A 18 4.10 -16.51 1.11
CA LEU A 18 3.77 -15.12 1.49
C LEU A 18 2.63 -14.56 0.63
N ILE A 19 2.58 -14.92 -0.65
CA ILE A 19 1.49 -14.55 -1.55
C ILE A 19 0.19 -15.24 -1.13
N ALA A 20 0.21 -16.55 -0.87
CA ALA A 20 -0.96 -17.28 -0.41
C ALA A 20 -1.53 -16.72 0.90
N ASP A 21 -0.69 -16.50 1.92
CA ASP A 21 -1.08 -15.89 3.21
C ASP A 21 -1.69 -14.49 3.01
N TYR A 22 -1.09 -13.66 2.16
CA TYR A 22 -1.63 -12.34 1.85
C TYR A 22 -3.02 -12.44 1.20
N LEU A 23 -3.20 -13.31 0.20
CA LEU A 23 -4.49 -13.51 -0.47
C LEU A 23 -5.56 -13.97 0.51
N LEU A 24 -5.25 -14.90 1.42
CA LEU A 24 -6.15 -15.37 2.47
C LEU A 24 -6.57 -14.24 3.41
N ARG A 25 -5.62 -13.42 3.85
CA ARG A 25 -5.87 -12.25 4.71
C ARG A 25 -6.76 -11.20 4.04
N GLN A 26 -6.61 -10.99 2.73
CA GLN A 26 -7.47 -10.10 1.94
C GLN A 26 -8.84 -10.73 1.61
N GLY A 27 -9.05 -12.01 1.92
CA GLY A 27 -10.29 -12.72 1.65
C GLY A 27 -10.43 -13.31 0.25
N PHE A 28 -9.34 -13.33 -0.53
CA PHE A 28 -9.29 -13.97 -1.85
C PHE A 28 -9.04 -15.48 -1.72
N LEU A 29 -9.98 -16.18 -1.10
CA LEU A 29 -9.85 -17.61 -0.74
C LEU A 29 -9.61 -18.50 -1.96
N GLU A 30 -10.38 -18.32 -3.04
CA GLU A 30 -10.23 -19.11 -4.28
C GLU A 30 -8.86 -18.88 -4.94
N SER A 31 -8.41 -17.63 -5.00
CA SER A 31 -7.10 -17.29 -5.55
C SER A 31 -5.97 -17.87 -4.72
N ALA A 32 -6.08 -17.83 -3.39
CA ALA A 32 -5.13 -18.47 -2.50
C ALA A 32 -5.08 -19.98 -2.72
N LYS A 33 -6.25 -20.63 -2.85
CA LYS A 33 -6.36 -22.07 -3.11
C LYS A 33 -5.62 -22.49 -4.38
N ILE A 34 -5.75 -21.69 -5.46
CA ILE A 34 -5.01 -21.94 -6.70
C ILE A 34 -3.49 -21.89 -6.45
N VAL A 35 -2.99 -20.91 -5.70
CA VAL A 35 -1.55 -20.81 -5.38
C VAL A 35 -1.11 -21.99 -4.52
N GLU A 36 -1.88 -22.34 -3.49
CA GLU A 36 -1.60 -23.49 -2.62
C GLU A 36 -1.44 -24.80 -3.39
N ASP A 37 -2.36 -25.08 -4.30
CA ASP A 37 -2.40 -26.35 -5.02
C ASP A 37 -1.38 -26.39 -6.16
N THR A 38 -1.15 -25.26 -6.85
CA THR A 38 -0.19 -25.21 -7.97
C THR A 38 1.26 -25.14 -7.51
N LYS A 39 1.53 -24.57 -6.32
CA LYS A 39 2.87 -24.38 -5.77
C LYS A 39 3.18 -25.34 -4.62
N ASP A 40 2.25 -26.21 -4.26
CA ASP A 40 2.35 -27.16 -3.15
C ASP A 40 2.69 -26.51 -1.79
N VAL A 41 2.20 -25.28 -1.57
CA VAL A 41 2.41 -24.52 -0.32
C VAL A 41 1.22 -24.60 0.64
N GLY A 42 0.18 -25.39 0.31
CA GLY A 42 -1.03 -25.52 1.12
C GLY A 42 -0.78 -25.97 2.57
N HIS A 43 0.26 -26.78 2.79
CA HIS A 43 0.65 -27.24 4.13
C HIS A 43 1.39 -26.17 4.97
N LEU A 44 1.69 -25.01 4.38
CA LEU A 44 2.39 -23.89 5.03
C LEU A 44 1.48 -22.70 5.38
N VAL A 45 0.19 -22.80 5.05
CA VAL A 45 -0.81 -21.75 5.27
C VAL A 45 -2.05 -22.31 5.97
N ASP A 46 -2.67 -21.50 6.83
CA ASP A 46 -3.84 -21.89 7.61
C ASP A 46 -5.14 -21.52 6.88
N HIS A 47 -5.44 -22.19 5.75
CA HIS A 47 -6.57 -21.86 4.89
C HIS A 47 -7.92 -21.84 5.64
N GLU A 48 -8.23 -22.91 6.38
CA GLU A 48 -9.48 -23.06 7.13
C GLU A 48 -9.67 -21.96 8.19
N LEU A 49 -8.58 -21.51 8.80
CA LEU A 49 -8.60 -20.43 9.77
C LEU A 49 -9.04 -19.11 9.13
N HIS A 50 -8.58 -18.83 7.92
CA HIS A 50 -8.99 -17.65 7.15
C HIS A 50 -10.41 -17.80 6.58
N VAL A 51 -10.86 -19.00 6.22
CA VAL A 51 -12.26 -19.26 5.84
C VAL A 51 -13.20 -18.87 6.99
N GLU A 52 -12.88 -19.27 8.22
CA GLU A 52 -13.66 -18.88 9.41
C GLU A 52 -13.67 -17.36 9.58
N CYS A 53 -12.51 -16.71 9.51
CA CYS A 53 -12.37 -15.25 9.60
C CYS A 53 -13.27 -14.53 8.60
N GLN A 54 -13.19 -14.90 7.32
CA GLN A 54 -13.99 -14.30 6.25
C GLN A 54 -15.49 -14.57 6.42
N ALA A 55 -15.86 -15.75 6.94
CA ALA A 55 -17.25 -16.06 7.24
C ALA A 55 -17.83 -15.14 8.34
N VAL A 56 -17.03 -14.80 9.36
CA VAL A 56 -17.40 -13.83 10.40
C VAL A 56 -17.50 -12.42 9.83
N LEU A 57 -16.48 -11.95 9.10
CA LEU A 57 -16.49 -10.63 8.45
C LEU A 57 -17.71 -10.45 7.54
N LYS A 58 -18.04 -11.46 6.73
CA LYS A 58 -19.24 -11.47 5.90
C LYS A 58 -20.53 -11.33 6.71
N ASN A 59 -20.61 -11.94 7.90
CA ASN A 59 -21.77 -11.80 8.78
C ASN A 59 -21.87 -10.38 9.37
N LEU A 60 -20.75 -9.80 9.80
CA LEU A 60 -20.73 -8.43 10.30
C LEU A 60 -21.14 -7.42 9.23
N ARG A 61 -20.67 -7.58 7.99
CA ARG A 61 -21.11 -6.78 6.83
C ARG A 61 -22.59 -6.95 6.50
N ALA A 62 -23.16 -8.10 6.84
CA ALA A 62 -24.60 -8.36 6.71
C ALA A 62 -25.40 -7.92 7.96
N HIS A 63 -24.78 -7.15 8.86
CA HIS A 63 -25.36 -6.69 10.13
C HIS A 63 -25.80 -7.83 11.05
N GLN A 64 -25.00 -8.89 11.12
CA GLN A 64 -25.21 -10.06 11.97
C GLN A 64 -23.99 -10.31 12.86
N THR A 65 -24.20 -10.36 14.17
CA THR A 65 -23.15 -10.54 15.20
C THR A 65 -22.95 -12.00 15.60
N ALA A 66 -23.90 -12.89 15.30
CA ALA A 66 -23.99 -14.22 15.90
C ALA A 66 -22.72 -15.06 15.73
N LYS A 67 -22.11 -15.05 14.54
CA LYS A 67 -20.85 -15.77 14.29
C LYS A 67 -19.67 -15.14 15.03
N ALA A 68 -19.58 -13.81 15.08
CA ALA A 68 -18.52 -13.12 15.79
C ALA A 68 -18.57 -13.39 17.30
N ILE A 69 -19.78 -13.44 17.87
CA ILE A 69 -20.02 -13.80 19.27
C ILE A 69 -19.65 -15.27 19.53
N SER A 70 -20.00 -16.17 18.62
CA SER A 70 -19.58 -17.58 18.71
C SER A 70 -18.05 -17.70 18.70
N TRP A 71 -17.38 -16.99 17.79
CA TRP A 71 -15.92 -16.94 17.75
C TRP A 71 -15.31 -16.38 19.04
N CYS A 72 -15.93 -15.34 19.64
CA CYS A 72 -15.50 -14.81 20.94
C CYS A 72 -15.58 -15.87 22.04
N SER A 73 -16.68 -16.65 22.05
CA SER A 73 -16.87 -17.74 23.02
C SER A 73 -15.81 -18.83 22.88
N GLN A 74 -15.44 -19.18 21.64
CA GLN A 74 -14.39 -20.16 21.34
C GLN A 74 -12.99 -19.67 21.74
N ASN A 75 -12.73 -18.36 21.67
CA ASN A 75 -11.42 -17.75 21.94
C ASN A 75 -11.33 -17.00 23.29
N GLY A 76 -12.32 -17.16 24.18
CA GLY A 76 -12.49 -16.30 25.35
C GLY A 76 -11.30 -16.22 26.32
N SER A 77 -10.50 -17.30 26.45
CA SER A 77 -9.29 -17.28 27.29
C SER A 77 -8.17 -16.42 26.70
N ARG A 78 -8.04 -16.36 25.37
CA ARG A 78 -7.09 -15.49 24.67
C ARG A 78 -7.59 -14.04 24.74
N LEU A 79 -8.88 -13.81 24.51
CA LEU A 79 -9.49 -12.49 24.57
C LEU A 79 -9.35 -11.82 25.94
N ARG A 80 -9.54 -12.56 27.05
CA ARG A 80 -9.30 -12.02 28.40
C ARG A 80 -7.86 -11.59 28.63
N ARG A 81 -6.88 -12.36 28.14
CA ARG A 81 -5.45 -12.00 28.25
C ARG A 81 -5.11 -10.76 27.44
N LEU A 82 -5.76 -10.59 26.29
CA LEU A 82 -5.63 -9.41 25.44
C LEU A 82 -6.45 -8.20 25.98
N GLN A 83 -7.29 -8.40 26.99
CA GLN A 83 -8.25 -7.40 27.49
C GLN A 83 -9.12 -6.81 26.35
N SER A 84 -9.47 -7.64 25.35
CA SER A 84 -10.22 -7.21 24.17
C SER A 84 -11.65 -6.79 24.54
N GLN A 85 -12.10 -5.66 23.99
CA GLN A 85 -13.47 -5.13 24.15
C GLN A 85 -14.43 -5.63 23.07
N LEU A 86 -13.97 -6.51 22.16
CA LEU A 86 -14.75 -6.97 21.01
C LEU A 86 -16.08 -7.59 21.41
N GLU A 87 -16.08 -8.51 22.38
CA GLU A 87 -17.32 -9.16 22.81
C GLU A 87 -18.31 -8.15 23.39
N PHE A 88 -17.82 -7.19 24.18
CA PHE A 88 -18.65 -6.11 24.73
C PHE A 88 -19.32 -5.29 23.60
N HIS A 89 -18.58 -4.82 22.61
CA HIS A 89 -19.15 -3.99 21.54
C HIS A 89 -20.08 -4.78 20.60
N LEU A 90 -19.84 -6.09 20.38
CA LEU A 90 -20.76 -6.96 19.65
C LEU A 90 -22.08 -7.14 20.38
N ARG A 91 -22.03 -7.42 21.69
CA ARG A 91 -23.23 -7.51 22.54
C ARG A 91 -23.95 -6.16 22.62
N LEU A 92 -23.22 -5.05 22.60
CA LEU A 92 -23.81 -3.72 22.57
C LEU A 92 -24.55 -3.48 21.25
N GLN A 93 -24.03 -4.00 20.14
CA GLN A 93 -24.73 -3.94 18.86
C GLN A 93 -26.05 -4.71 18.90
N ASP A 94 -26.07 -5.93 19.45
CA ASP A 94 -27.31 -6.69 19.61
C ASP A 94 -28.34 -5.93 20.44
N PHE A 95 -27.91 -5.28 21.52
CA PHE A 95 -28.76 -4.41 22.31
C PHE A 95 -29.37 -3.29 21.45
N VAL A 96 -28.54 -2.59 20.67
CA VAL A 96 -29.00 -1.54 19.74
C VAL A 96 -30.02 -2.10 18.74
N GLU A 97 -29.82 -3.31 18.22
CA GLU A 97 -30.79 -3.96 17.33
C GLU A 97 -32.11 -4.30 18.03
N PHE A 98 -32.10 -4.70 19.31
CA PHE A 98 -33.33 -4.87 20.09
C PHE A 98 -34.09 -3.55 20.27
N VAL A 99 -33.38 -2.45 20.52
CA VAL A 99 -34.01 -1.12 20.61
C VAL A 99 -34.60 -0.71 19.26
N ARG A 100 -33.84 -0.89 18.17
CA ARG A 100 -34.30 -0.61 16.79
C ARG A 100 -35.52 -1.46 16.40
N ALA A 101 -35.59 -2.70 16.88
CA ALA A 101 -36.73 -3.59 16.69
C ALA A 101 -37.96 -3.27 17.58
N ARG A 102 -37.91 -2.20 18.39
CA ARG A 102 -38.94 -1.79 19.36
C ARG A 102 -39.24 -2.87 20.40
N LYS A 103 -38.19 -3.55 20.89
CA LYS A 103 -38.29 -4.61 21.93
C LYS A 103 -37.55 -4.23 23.21
N PRO A 104 -38.00 -3.19 23.95
CA PRO A 104 -37.26 -2.63 25.08
C PRO A 104 -37.10 -3.61 26.26
N LEU A 105 -38.10 -4.47 26.51
CA LEU A 105 -38.01 -5.45 27.60
C LEU A 105 -36.93 -6.50 27.34
N GLU A 106 -36.86 -7.01 26.10
CA GLU A 106 -35.83 -7.95 25.66
C GLU A 106 -34.44 -7.28 25.71
N ALA A 107 -34.33 -6.02 25.27
CA ALA A 107 -33.10 -5.24 25.34
C ALA A 107 -32.57 -5.12 26.78
N VAL A 108 -33.43 -4.74 27.74
CA VAL A 108 -33.05 -4.61 29.15
C VAL A 108 -32.61 -5.96 29.74
N GLN A 109 -33.34 -7.03 29.45
CA GLN A 109 -32.96 -8.37 29.91
C GLN A 109 -31.61 -8.81 29.32
N TYR A 110 -31.40 -8.54 28.04
CA TYR A 110 -30.14 -8.82 27.34
C TYR A 110 -28.97 -8.04 27.95
N ALA A 111 -29.14 -6.73 28.19
CA ALA A 111 -28.12 -5.88 28.80
C ALA A 111 -27.70 -6.39 30.19
N ARG A 112 -28.66 -6.76 31.03
CA ARG A 112 -28.37 -7.32 32.37
C ARG A 112 -27.63 -8.64 32.30
N THR A 113 -27.93 -9.47 31.30
CA THR A 113 -27.35 -10.81 31.14
C THR A 113 -25.93 -10.75 30.60
N TYR A 114 -25.66 -9.88 29.63
CA TYR A 114 -24.38 -9.86 28.91
C TYR A 114 -23.59 -8.57 29.09
N LEU A 115 -24.21 -7.39 28.94
CA LEU A 115 -23.49 -6.11 28.94
C LEU A 115 -22.96 -5.73 30.32
N THR A 116 -23.77 -5.83 31.38
CA THR A 116 -23.34 -5.44 32.72
C THR A 116 -22.16 -6.28 33.21
N PRO A 117 -22.15 -7.63 33.08
CA PRO A 117 -20.97 -8.42 33.41
C PRO A 117 -19.75 -8.05 32.58
N LEU A 118 -19.91 -7.87 31.26
CA LEU A 118 -18.79 -7.54 30.36
C LEU A 118 -18.19 -6.16 30.66
N ALA A 119 -19.02 -5.16 30.99
CA ALA A 119 -18.54 -3.83 31.37
C ALA A 119 -17.72 -3.83 32.69
N MET A 120 -17.94 -4.81 33.56
CA MET A 120 -17.19 -4.98 34.81
C MET A 120 -15.92 -5.83 34.66
N GLN A 121 -15.75 -6.56 33.54
CA GLN A 121 -14.61 -7.47 33.35
C GLN A 121 -13.23 -6.78 33.25
N PRO A 122 -13.07 -5.60 32.60
CA PRO A 122 -11.76 -4.99 32.45
C PRO A 122 -11.07 -4.73 33.80
N GLU A 123 -9.77 -5.05 33.88
CA GLU A 123 -9.00 -4.82 35.11
C GLU A 123 -8.73 -3.33 35.35
N LYS A 124 -8.53 -2.58 34.26
CA LYS A 124 -8.26 -1.14 34.28
C LYS A 124 -9.54 -0.35 34.58
N GLN A 125 -9.47 0.53 35.57
CA GLN A 125 -10.59 1.38 36.00
C GLN A 125 -11.13 2.22 34.84
N ASP A 126 -10.26 2.89 34.07
CA ASP A 126 -10.66 3.76 32.96
C ASP A 126 -11.48 3.01 31.88
N LEU A 127 -11.13 1.75 31.61
CA LEU A 127 -11.87 0.92 30.65
C LEU A 127 -13.25 0.53 31.19
N ARG A 128 -13.35 0.23 32.50
CA ARG A 128 -14.64 -0.02 33.13
C ARG A 128 -15.54 1.21 33.09
N ASP A 129 -15.01 2.37 33.45
CA ASP A 129 -15.78 3.62 33.48
C ASP A 129 -16.27 4.00 32.08
N THR A 130 -15.42 3.80 31.05
CA THR A 130 -15.80 3.97 29.65
C THR A 130 -16.93 3.01 29.24
N ALA A 131 -16.78 1.72 29.53
CA ALA A 131 -17.80 0.71 29.19
C ALA A 131 -19.13 0.95 29.90
N ILE A 132 -19.10 1.36 31.18
CA ILE A 132 -20.30 1.75 31.92
C ILE A 132 -20.96 2.97 31.28
N GLY A 133 -20.18 3.98 30.89
CA GLY A 133 -20.68 5.16 30.19
C GLY A 133 -21.39 4.79 28.89
N GLU A 134 -20.81 3.90 28.08
CA GLU A 134 -21.44 3.40 26.86
C GLU A 134 -22.76 2.66 27.13
N VAL A 135 -22.80 1.82 28.18
CA VAL A 135 -24.03 1.14 28.59
C VAL A 135 -25.09 2.15 29.04
N GLN A 136 -24.73 3.20 29.79
CA GLN A 136 -25.66 4.24 30.21
C GLN A 136 -26.24 5.01 29.03
N ILE A 137 -25.40 5.38 28.05
CA ILE A 137 -25.84 6.04 26.81
C ILE A 137 -26.82 5.13 26.05
N ALA A 138 -26.47 3.86 25.86
CA ALA A 138 -27.33 2.90 25.18
C ALA A 138 -28.65 2.70 25.94
N MET A 139 -28.63 2.58 27.26
CA MET A 139 -29.84 2.44 28.08
C MET A 139 -30.72 3.69 28.04
N ALA A 140 -30.15 4.89 27.98
CA ALA A 140 -30.91 6.14 27.84
C ALA A 140 -31.72 6.19 26.54
N THR A 141 -31.24 5.53 25.48
CA THR A 141 -31.95 5.48 24.19
C THR A 141 -33.31 4.78 24.27
N LEU A 142 -33.55 3.94 25.28
CA LEU A 142 -34.85 3.31 25.52
C LEU A 142 -35.99 4.30 25.80
N ALA A 143 -35.66 5.54 26.19
CA ALA A 143 -36.64 6.59 26.43
C ALA A 143 -37.16 7.25 25.15
N PHE A 144 -36.57 6.95 23.99
CA PHE A 144 -36.89 7.58 22.71
C PHE A 144 -37.57 6.58 21.76
N GLU A 145 -38.61 7.02 21.05
CA GLU A 145 -39.26 6.20 20.02
C GLU A 145 -38.37 5.99 18.79
N SER A 146 -37.49 6.96 18.49
CA SER A 146 -36.54 6.92 17.37
C SER A 146 -35.20 7.53 17.79
N PRO A 147 -34.36 6.76 18.51
CA PRO A 147 -33.05 7.23 18.97
C PRO A 147 -32.12 7.73 17.87
N GLU A 148 -32.28 7.23 16.64
CA GLU A 148 -31.51 7.63 15.47
C GLU A 148 -31.85 9.03 14.92
N LYS A 149 -32.92 9.67 15.43
CA LYS A 149 -33.40 10.99 14.98
C LYS A 149 -33.82 11.87 16.17
N CYS A 150 -33.24 11.63 17.35
CA CYS A 150 -33.65 12.32 18.57
C CYS A 150 -32.98 13.69 18.76
N GLY A 151 -32.09 14.11 17.86
CA GLY A 151 -31.37 15.38 17.93
C GLY A 151 -30.23 15.40 18.95
N ILE A 152 -29.84 14.24 19.50
CA ILE A 152 -28.75 14.09 20.46
C ILE A 152 -27.67 13.25 19.79
N GLU A 153 -26.58 13.90 19.38
CA GLU A 153 -25.49 13.30 18.61
C GLU A 153 -24.94 12.01 19.26
N ALA A 154 -24.77 12.00 20.58
CA ALA A 154 -24.28 10.83 21.31
C ALA A 154 -25.19 9.60 21.16
N TYR A 155 -26.50 9.78 21.03
CA TYR A 155 -27.46 8.69 20.85
C TYR A 155 -27.52 8.28 19.38
N GLU A 156 -27.58 9.25 18.46
CA GLU A 156 -27.62 8.98 17.02
C GLU A 156 -26.38 8.21 16.55
N LYS A 157 -25.20 8.55 17.09
CA LYS A 157 -23.94 7.85 16.80
C LYS A 157 -23.96 6.37 17.20
N VAL A 158 -24.65 6.01 18.29
CA VAL A 158 -24.79 4.61 18.74
C VAL A 158 -25.61 3.78 17.73
N PHE A 159 -26.47 4.43 16.94
CA PHE A 159 -27.31 3.80 15.92
C PHE A 159 -26.76 3.97 14.50
N SER A 160 -25.61 4.66 14.32
CA SER A 160 -24.97 4.83 13.00
C SER A 160 -24.55 3.50 12.38
N MET A 161 -24.60 3.43 11.05
CA MET A 161 -24.10 2.28 10.29
C MET A 161 -22.57 2.16 10.36
N ASP A 162 -21.85 3.25 10.64
CA ASP A 162 -20.38 3.25 10.78
C ASP A 162 -19.90 2.34 11.91
N ARG A 163 -20.77 2.05 12.90
CA ARG A 163 -20.47 1.10 13.96
C ARG A 163 -20.20 -0.31 13.42
N TRP A 164 -20.85 -0.72 12.35
CA TRP A 164 -20.60 -2.03 11.74
C TRP A 164 -19.22 -2.09 11.08
N LEU A 165 -18.76 -1.00 10.47
CA LEU A 165 -17.40 -0.89 9.94
C LEU A 165 -16.36 -0.95 11.08
N ALA A 166 -16.61 -0.23 12.17
CA ALA A 166 -15.74 -0.28 13.35
C ALA A 166 -15.70 -1.68 14.01
N LEU A 167 -16.83 -2.40 14.03
CA LEU A 167 -16.90 -3.78 14.53
C LEU A 167 -16.13 -4.75 13.61
N GLU A 168 -16.19 -4.55 12.30
CA GLU A 168 -15.42 -5.32 11.33
C GLU A 168 -13.91 -5.14 11.55
N GLU A 169 -13.46 -3.88 11.64
CA GLU A 169 -12.05 -3.54 11.90
C GLU A 169 -11.58 -4.08 13.26
N MET A 170 -12.40 -3.90 14.31
CA MET A 170 -12.09 -4.41 15.65
C MET A 170 -12.01 -5.93 15.68
N PHE A 171 -12.90 -6.62 14.96
CA PHE A 171 -12.85 -8.08 14.82
C PHE A 171 -11.55 -8.50 14.13
N LEU A 172 -11.22 -7.91 12.98
CA LEU A 172 -10.02 -8.27 12.21
C LEU A 172 -8.74 -8.04 13.02
N LYS A 173 -8.64 -6.89 13.72
CA LYS A 173 -7.53 -6.60 14.62
C LYS A 173 -7.43 -7.63 15.74
N THR A 174 -8.53 -7.90 16.43
CA THR A 174 -8.56 -8.86 17.54
C THR A 174 -8.24 -10.27 17.05
N PHE A 175 -8.73 -10.65 15.87
CA PHE A 175 -8.39 -11.92 15.22
C PHE A 175 -6.89 -12.02 15.00
N ASN A 176 -6.27 -10.98 14.44
CA ASN A 176 -4.82 -10.96 14.22
C ASN A 176 -4.05 -11.10 15.55
N ASP A 177 -4.45 -10.36 16.58
CA ASP A 177 -3.84 -10.44 17.92
C ASP A 177 -3.97 -11.84 18.55
N VAL A 178 -5.11 -12.51 18.36
CA VAL A 178 -5.39 -13.85 18.90
C VAL A 178 -4.52 -14.94 18.27
N TYR A 179 -4.19 -14.80 16.99
CA TYR A 179 -3.37 -15.76 16.25
C TYR A 179 -1.91 -15.29 16.05
N GLY A 180 -1.52 -14.14 16.61
CA GLY A 180 -0.15 -13.61 16.51
C GLY A 180 0.22 -13.18 15.09
N MET A 181 -0.79 -12.81 14.29
CA MET A 181 -0.63 -12.38 12.92
C MET A 181 -0.16 -10.92 12.85
N HIS A 182 0.88 -10.66 12.08
CA HIS A 182 1.41 -9.30 11.90
C HIS A 182 0.50 -8.41 11.06
N ASP A 183 0.47 -7.13 11.39
CA ASP A 183 -0.08 -6.05 10.59
C ASP A 183 1.00 -4.94 10.51
N PRO A 184 1.53 -4.62 9.31
CA PRO A 184 1.14 -5.10 7.99
C PRO A 184 1.51 -6.57 7.73
N PRO A 185 0.86 -7.25 6.75
CA PRO A 185 1.18 -8.62 6.37
C PRO A 185 2.65 -8.82 5.98
N SER A 186 3.19 -10.02 6.22
CA SER A 186 4.61 -10.32 5.99
C SER A 186 5.07 -10.10 4.55
N LEU A 187 4.20 -10.34 3.56
CA LEU A 187 4.48 -10.01 2.15
C LEU A 187 4.80 -8.53 1.96
N CYS A 188 4.02 -7.64 2.59
CA CYS A 188 4.24 -6.20 2.52
C CYS A 188 5.58 -5.82 3.14
N ILE A 189 5.95 -6.42 4.27
CA ILE A 189 7.25 -6.16 4.93
C ILE A 189 8.40 -6.56 3.99
N ALA A 190 8.35 -7.78 3.44
CA ALA A 190 9.37 -8.28 2.51
C ALA A 190 9.48 -7.41 1.25
N LEU A 191 8.34 -6.99 0.69
CA LEU A 191 8.27 -6.14 -0.48
C LEU A 191 8.88 -4.75 -0.21
N HIS A 192 8.52 -4.09 0.89
CA HIS A 192 9.09 -2.79 1.25
C HIS A 192 10.59 -2.89 1.57
N ALA A 193 11.04 -3.95 2.22
CA ALA A 193 12.46 -4.19 2.46
C ALA A 193 13.23 -4.33 1.14
N GLY A 194 12.73 -5.17 0.21
CA GLY A 194 13.31 -5.34 -1.11
C GLY A 194 13.32 -4.03 -1.92
N LEU A 195 12.19 -3.34 -1.98
CA LEU A 195 12.08 -2.05 -2.67
C LEU A 195 13.03 -1.00 -2.09
N SER A 196 13.22 -0.95 -0.78
CA SER A 196 14.16 -0.02 -0.13
C SER A 196 15.61 -0.24 -0.60
N THR A 197 16.00 -1.48 -0.88
CA THR A 197 17.35 -1.79 -1.43
C THR A 197 17.51 -1.39 -2.90
N LEU A 198 16.42 -1.40 -3.68
CA LEU A 198 16.41 -1.04 -5.10
C LEU A 198 16.17 0.45 -5.33
N ASN A 199 15.52 1.12 -4.38
CA ASN A 199 15.15 2.52 -4.45
C ASN A 199 16.39 3.39 -4.28
N THR A 200 16.82 4.04 -5.35
CA THR A 200 17.99 4.94 -5.34
C THR A 200 17.58 6.41 -5.42
N ARG A 201 18.52 7.32 -5.16
CA ARG A 201 18.29 8.77 -5.35
C ARG A 201 17.84 9.12 -6.78
N ALA A 202 18.31 8.38 -7.79
CA ALA A 202 17.87 8.54 -9.17
C ALA A 202 16.40 8.16 -9.36
N CYS A 203 15.91 7.15 -8.63
CA CYS A 203 14.50 6.75 -8.64
C CYS A 203 13.62 7.87 -8.09
N HIS A 204 14.04 8.52 -6.99
CA HIS A 204 13.33 9.67 -6.43
C HIS A 204 13.19 10.82 -7.42
N LEU A 205 14.30 11.24 -8.05
CA LEU A 205 14.29 12.31 -9.05
C LEU A 205 13.39 11.97 -10.24
N THR A 206 13.40 10.71 -10.67
CA THR A 206 12.54 10.22 -11.75
C THR A 206 11.06 10.30 -11.34
N ARG A 207 10.71 9.86 -10.14
CA ARG A 207 9.34 9.93 -9.62
C ARG A 207 8.87 11.38 -9.48
N ASP A 208 9.69 12.28 -8.96
CA ASP A 208 9.36 13.70 -8.85
C ASP A 208 9.11 14.34 -10.22
N ALA A 209 9.95 14.01 -11.21
CA ALA A 209 9.77 14.48 -12.59
C ALA A 209 8.46 13.95 -13.19
N ASN A 210 8.13 12.67 -12.96
CA ASN A 210 6.89 12.05 -13.41
C ASN A 210 5.66 12.69 -12.76
N LEU A 211 5.71 12.99 -11.45
CA LEU A 211 4.64 13.68 -10.73
C LEU A 211 4.41 15.08 -11.28
N LYS A 212 5.48 15.87 -11.47
CA LYS A 212 5.41 17.21 -12.09
C LYS A 212 4.81 17.16 -13.49
N ALA A 213 5.18 16.15 -14.30
CA ALA A 213 4.64 15.95 -15.63
C ALA A 213 3.14 15.59 -15.60
N LYS A 214 2.70 14.73 -14.66
CA LYS A 214 1.27 14.40 -14.45
C LYS A 214 0.47 15.64 -14.07
N LEU A 215 0.97 16.47 -13.14
CA LEU A 215 0.33 17.72 -12.72
C LEU A 215 0.22 18.74 -13.86
N ALA A 216 1.26 18.91 -14.67
CA ALA A 216 1.23 19.82 -15.83
C ALA A 216 0.21 19.40 -16.90
N ARG A 217 -0.03 18.10 -17.07
CA ARG A 217 -1.04 17.55 -17.98
C ARG A 217 -2.47 17.72 -17.43
N SER A 218 -2.64 17.65 -16.11
CA SER A 218 -3.95 17.93 -15.48
C SER A 218 -4.34 19.41 -15.60
N GLY A 219 -3.38 20.33 -15.39
CA GLY A 219 -3.62 21.77 -15.45
C GLY A 219 -3.85 22.36 -16.86
N THR A 220 -3.57 21.61 -17.93
CA THR A 220 -3.74 22.09 -19.32
C THR A 220 -5.13 21.78 -19.90
N ARG A 221 -5.98 21.02 -19.19
CA ARG A 221 -7.32 20.65 -19.65
C ARG A 221 -8.43 21.65 -19.27
N GLY A 222 -8.09 22.73 -18.56
CA GLY A 222 -9.06 23.72 -18.02
C GLY A 222 -9.17 25.06 -18.76
N LYS A 223 -8.40 25.34 -19.83
CA LYS A 223 -8.49 26.62 -20.55
C LYS A 223 -9.29 26.49 -21.85
N ARG A 224 -10.63 26.59 -21.76
CA ARG A 224 -11.46 27.01 -22.91
C ARG A 224 -11.25 28.53 -23.13
N PRO A 225 -11.16 29.01 -24.39
CA PRO A 225 -10.99 30.43 -24.66
C PRO A 225 -12.30 31.19 -24.38
N ARG A 226 -12.21 32.22 -23.54
CA ARG A 226 -13.32 33.13 -23.19
C ARG A 226 -13.61 34.03 -24.41
N ARG A 227 -14.82 33.94 -24.97
CA ARG A 227 -15.34 34.91 -25.95
C ARG A 227 -15.69 36.20 -25.21
N GLU A 228 -15.29 37.32 -25.80
CA GLU A 228 -15.69 38.68 -25.43
C GLU A 228 -17.20 38.87 -25.62
N GLY A 229 -17.84 39.62 -24.72
CA GLY A 229 -19.23 40.04 -24.86
C GLY A 229 -19.90 40.49 -23.55
N ASP A 230 -19.98 41.81 -23.41
CA ASP A 230 -20.96 42.65 -22.70
C ASP A 230 -21.04 42.76 -21.16
N GLU A 231 -21.08 44.04 -20.76
CA GLU A 231 -21.36 44.58 -19.43
C GLU A 231 -22.86 44.57 -19.11
N SER A 232 -23.23 44.17 -17.89
CA SER A 232 -24.31 44.82 -17.13
C SER A 232 -24.31 44.40 -15.65
N THR A 233 -24.12 45.40 -14.79
CA THR A 233 -24.58 45.64 -13.41
C THR A 233 -25.34 44.55 -12.62
N GLY A 234 -24.98 44.38 -11.34
CA GLY A 234 -25.90 43.86 -10.30
C GLY A 234 -25.20 43.29 -9.07
N ALA A 235 -25.53 43.82 -7.88
CA ALA A 235 -24.99 43.47 -6.57
C ALA A 235 -25.49 42.13 -5.99
N GLY A 236 -24.77 41.59 -4.99
CA GLY A 236 -25.28 40.55 -4.09
C GLY A 236 -24.17 39.77 -3.40
N ALA A 237 -24.17 39.80 -2.07
CA ALA A 237 -23.37 38.96 -1.19
C ALA A 237 -23.88 37.50 -1.20
N ASP A 238 -23.01 36.54 -0.92
CA ASP A 238 -23.13 35.58 0.20
C ASP A 238 -22.19 34.39 -0.01
N ASP A 239 -21.67 33.93 1.12
CA ASP A 239 -20.83 32.75 1.31
C ASP A 239 -21.54 31.47 0.85
N ASP A 240 -20.79 30.54 0.25
CA ASP A 240 -21.16 29.13 0.28
C ASP A 240 -19.92 28.23 0.15
N GLU A 241 -19.88 27.29 1.09
CA GLU A 241 -18.95 26.19 1.25
C GLU A 241 -19.06 25.19 0.08
N ASP A 242 -17.95 24.51 -0.26
CA ASP A 242 -18.05 23.21 -0.93
C ASP A 242 -17.02 22.22 -0.37
N SER A 243 -17.58 21.20 0.27
CA SER A 243 -17.03 19.87 0.52
C SER A 243 -16.49 19.25 -0.78
N GLY A 244 -15.43 18.44 -0.84
CA GLY A 244 -14.94 17.44 0.09
C GLY A 244 -14.20 16.36 -0.72
N ASN A 245 -13.83 15.30 -0.02
CA ASN A 245 -13.30 14.01 -0.48
C ASN A 245 -11.76 13.84 -0.45
N GLU A 246 -11.22 13.78 0.77
CA GLU A 246 -9.99 13.04 1.06
C GLU A 246 -10.39 11.65 1.57
N SER A 247 -10.08 10.62 0.79
CA SER A 247 -10.10 9.23 1.23
C SER A 247 -8.86 8.97 2.10
N ASP A 248 -9.11 8.59 3.35
CA ASP A 248 -8.13 8.16 4.34
C ASP A 248 -7.28 6.98 3.84
N GLU A 249 -5.99 7.23 3.56
CA GLU A 249 -4.96 6.20 3.60
C GLU A 249 -4.05 6.48 4.80
N MET A 250 -4.24 5.71 5.87
CA MET A 250 -3.35 5.68 7.02
C MET A 250 -2.00 5.09 6.60
N TRP A 251 -1.00 5.95 6.40
CA TRP A 251 0.40 5.52 6.31
C TRP A 251 1.25 6.27 7.34
N PHE A 252 2.08 5.48 8.04
CA PHE A 252 3.11 5.84 9.01
C PHE A 252 3.64 7.29 8.88
N LYS A 253 3.41 8.13 9.90
CA LYS A 253 4.09 9.42 10.08
C LYS A 253 5.30 9.24 11.01
N PRO A 254 6.54 9.48 10.56
CA PRO A 254 7.65 9.67 11.47
C PRO A 254 7.69 11.13 11.93
N SER A 255 7.83 11.32 13.25
CA SER A 255 8.03 12.62 13.88
C SER A 255 9.47 13.12 13.72
N SER A 256 9.66 14.36 13.29
CA SER A 256 10.78 15.20 13.75
C SER A 256 10.55 16.67 13.39
N ASN A 257 10.46 17.50 14.43
CA ASN A 257 10.79 18.92 14.37
C ASN A 257 12.29 19.07 14.09
N GLU A 258 12.67 20.01 13.24
CA GLU A 258 13.70 21.02 13.53
C GLU A 258 13.74 22.10 12.41
N ASP A 259 13.85 23.34 12.87
CA ASP A 259 13.84 24.60 12.12
C ASP A 259 15.08 24.81 11.23
N GLY A 260 14.93 25.67 10.21
CA GLY A 260 16.09 26.19 9.48
C GLY A 260 15.73 26.99 8.24
N ALA A 261 15.21 28.20 8.42
CA ALA A 261 15.14 29.21 7.38
C ALA A 261 16.56 29.67 6.99
N ASP A 262 16.92 29.63 5.70
CA ASP A 262 17.81 30.67 5.17
C ASP A 262 17.70 30.91 3.66
N ARG A 263 18.15 32.11 3.32
CA ARG A 263 17.78 32.99 2.23
C ARG A 263 18.37 32.64 0.86
N SER A 264 17.65 33.15 -0.14
CA SER A 264 18.08 33.57 -1.47
C SER A 264 19.60 33.73 -1.70
N SER A 265 20.11 33.10 -2.75
CA SER A 265 21.14 33.73 -3.58
C SER A 265 21.01 33.28 -5.03
N GLN A 266 20.54 34.20 -5.87
CA GLN A 266 20.66 34.13 -7.31
C GLN A 266 22.15 34.06 -7.68
N ARG A 267 22.54 33.04 -8.43
CA ARG A 267 23.74 33.12 -9.27
C ARG A 267 23.42 32.69 -10.70
N ASN A 268 23.41 33.74 -11.51
CA ASN A 268 23.31 33.76 -12.95
C ASN A 268 24.65 33.27 -13.54
N THR A 269 24.66 32.17 -14.29
CA THR A 269 25.77 31.83 -15.20
C THR A 269 25.21 31.33 -16.53
N ASN A 270 25.14 32.27 -17.47
CA ASN A 270 25.06 31.96 -18.90
C ASN A 270 26.36 31.31 -19.35
N CYS A 271 26.28 30.10 -19.91
CA CYS A 271 27.29 29.60 -20.84
C CYS A 271 26.60 28.91 -22.02
N ALA A 272 27.00 29.37 -23.21
CA ALA A 272 26.35 29.16 -24.49
C ALA A 272 26.59 27.77 -25.12
N GLY A 273 25.63 27.35 -25.93
CA GLY A 273 25.90 26.83 -27.28
C GLY A 273 26.55 25.44 -27.40
N GLY A 274 25.78 24.38 -27.14
CA GLY A 274 26.06 23.04 -27.65
C GLY A 274 24.83 22.45 -28.33
N LYS A 275 24.87 22.29 -29.67
CA LYS A 275 23.80 21.64 -30.44
C LYS A 275 23.63 20.19 -29.96
N ARG A 276 22.69 19.95 -29.04
CA ARG A 276 22.26 18.59 -28.69
C ARG A 276 21.53 17.99 -29.88
N ARG A 277 22.15 17.00 -30.53
CA ARG A 277 21.49 16.16 -31.54
C ARG A 277 20.29 15.48 -30.88
N LYS A 278 19.09 15.77 -31.38
CA LYS A 278 17.86 15.04 -31.04
C LYS A 278 18.01 13.63 -31.60
N HIS A 279 18.40 12.68 -30.77
CA HIS A 279 18.14 11.28 -31.06
C HIS A 279 16.67 11.02 -30.76
N SER A 280 15.92 10.61 -31.78
CA SER A 280 14.56 10.10 -31.61
C SER A 280 14.62 8.91 -30.67
N HIS A 281 13.97 9.01 -29.51
CA HIS A 281 13.75 7.87 -28.63
C HIS A 281 12.93 6.84 -29.41
N THR A 282 13.60 5.82 -29.94
CA THR A 282 12.94 4.58 -30.31
C THR A 282 12.48 3.92 -29.02
N ASP A 283 11.18 3.69 -28.94
CA ASP A 283 10.48 3.08 -27.82
C ASP A 283 10.89 1.61 -27.73
N SER A 284 12.03 1.35 -27.10
CA SER A 284 12.60 0.02 -26.87
C SER A 284 12.99 -0.07 -25.40
N THR A 285 12.28 -0.96 -24.72
CA THR A 285 12.11 -1.09 -23.27
C THR A 285 13.43 -1.34 -22.56
N VAL A 286 14.02 -0.26 -22.03
CA VAL A 286 14.88 -0.36 -20.84
C VAL A 286 14.08 -1.11 -19.79
N PRO A 287 14.64 -2.14 -19.10
CA PRO A 287 13.94 -2.81 -18.02
C PRO A 287 13.35 -1.75 -17.10
N ILE A 288 12.03 -1.75 -16.95
CA ILE A 288 11.32 -0.79 -16.12
C ILE A 288 11.91 -0.95 -14.73
N CYS A 289 12.62 0.06 -14.23
CA CYS A 289 13.11 0.05 -12.87
C CYS A 289 11.90 -0.21 -11.97
N PRO A 290 11.89 -1.29 -11.16
CA PRO A 290 10.70 -1.67 -10.41
C PRO A 290 10.24 -0.54 -9.50
N ALA A 291 11.19 0.16 -8.86
CA ALA A 291 10.92 1.34 -8.02
C ALA A 291 10.42 2.59 -8.79
N CYS A 292 10.63 2.66 -10.11
CA CYS A 292 10.16 3.77 -10.96
C CYS A 292 8.94 3.41 -11.83
N SER A 293 8.50 2.15 -11.80
CA SER A 293 7.26 1.72 -12.45
C SER A 293 6.07 2.46 -11.85
N GLU A 294 4.92 2.46 -12.52
CA GLU A 294 3.73 3.13 -11.99
C GLU A 294 3.33 2.56 -10.61
N VAL A 295 3.25 1.24 -10.52
CA VAL A 295 2.91 0.54 -9.27
C VAL A 295 4.03 0.68 -8.23
N GLY A 296 5.29 0.41 -8.62
CA GLY A 296 6.40 0.46 -7.66
C GLY A 296 6.72 1.87 -7.17
N SER A 297 6.42 2.92 -7.95
CA SER A 297 6.56 4.31 -7.49
C SER A 297 5.63 4.61 -6.31
N GLN A 298 4.43 4.03 -6.31
CA GLN A 298 3.46 4.14 -5.22
C GLN A 298 3.95 3.36 -4.00
N LEU A 299 4.39 2.12 -4.20
CA LEU A 299 4.91 1.25 -3.14
C LEU A 299 6.22 1.78 -2.50
N CYS A 300 7.01 2.57 -3.24
CA CYS A 300 8.21 3.21 -2.72
C CYS A 300 7.93 4.53 -1.96
N SER A 301 6.67 4.91 -1.76
CA SER A 301 6.34 6.14 -1.01
C SER A 301 6.80 6.00 0.44
N GLY A 302 7.46 7.02 0.98
CA GLY A 302 7.99 7.01 2.35
C GLY A 302 9.16 6.06 2.63
N LEU A 303 9.61 5.25 1.65
CA LEU A 303 10.75 4.34 1.84
C LEU A 303 12.09 5.08 1.75
N PRO A 304 13.11 4.64 2.53
CA PRO A 304 14.46 5.17 2.41
C PRO A 304 15.08 4.82 1.05
N PHE A 305 16.16 5.52 0.70
CA PHE A 305 16.96 5.23 -0.49
C PHE A 305 18.23 4.48 -0.11
N ALA A 306 18.58 3.49 -0.90
CA ALA A 306 19.87 2.83 -0.80
C ALA A 306 20.99 3.80 -1.21
N TYR A 307 21.96 4.01 -0.32
CA TYR A 307 23.09 4.89 -0.54
C TYR A 307 24.11 4.25 -1.50
N HIS A 308 24.22 4.83 -2.69
CA HIS A 308 25.16 4.41 -3.72
C HIS A 308 25.98 5.63 -4.16
N PRO A 309 27.18 5.85 -3.57
CA PRO A 309 27.99 7.04 -3.87
C PRO A 309 28.56 7.03 -5.29
N HIS A 310 28.73 5.83 -5.88
CA HIS A 310 29.29 5.65 -7.21
C HIS A 310 28.36 4.79 -8.05
N SER A 311 28.06 5.26 -9.26
CA SER A 311 27.34 4.47 -10.26
C SER A 311 28.28 3.40 -10.83
N ARG A 312 27.77 2.18 -11.00
CA ARG A 312 28.50 1.09 -11.67
C ARG A 312 27.75 0.70 -12.93
N LEU A 313 28.45 0.59 -14.05
CA LEU A 313 27.88 0.01 -15.26
C LEU A 313 28.03 -1.50 -15.22
N VAL A 314 26.98 -2.22 -15.60
CA VAL A 314 27.01 -3.67 -15.77
C VAL A 314 26.70 -3.97 -17.22
N CYS A 315 27.52 -4.80 -17.86
CA CYS A 315 27.33 -5.15 -19.26
C CYS A 315 26.19 -6.15 -19.44
N ARG A 316 25.25 -5.84 -20.33
CA ARG A 316 24.11 -6.72 -20.63
C ARG A 316 24.49 -8.05 -21.28
N VAL A 317 25.64 -8.12 -21.96
CA VAL A 317 26.12 -9.35 -22.60
C VAL A 317 26.90 -10.21 -21.61
N THR A 318 27.84 -9.62 -20.88
CA THR A 318 28.72 -10.38 -19.97
C THR A 318 28.16 -10.52 -18.56
N GLN A 319 27.12 -9.76 -18.20
CA GLN A 319 26.57 -9.63 -16.85
C GLN A 319 27.63 -9.24 -15.79
N SER A 320 28.73 -8.62 -16.22
CA SER A 320 29.85 -8.22 -15.36
C SER A 320 29.92 -6.70 -15.25
N VAL A 321 30.42 -6.23 -14.11
CA VAL A 321 30.73 -4.80 -13.90
C VAL A 321 31.77 -4.35 -14.93
N MET A 322 31.55 -3.17 -15.50
CA MET A 322 32.51 -2.51 -16.38
C MET A 322 33.48 -1.70 -15.51
N ASP A 323 34.77 -1.90 -15.72
CA ASP A 323 35.87 -1.33 -14.92
C ASP A 323 37.05 -0.94 -15.82
N GLU A 324 38.20 -0.63 -15.23
CA GLU A 324 39.42 -0.25 -15.96
C GLU A 324 39.94 -1.37 -16.89
N HIS A 325 39.68 -2.63 -16.56
CA HIS A 325 40.12 -3.79 -17.33
C HIS A 325 39.08 -4.25 -18.36
N ASN A 326 37.83 -3.85 -18.18
CA ASN A 326 36.72 -4.13 -19.08
C ASN A 326 35.85 -2.86 -19.28
N PRO A 327 36.40 -1.81 -19.93
CA PRO A 327 35.80 -0.50 -19.93
C PRO A 327 34.50 -0.43 -20.76
N PRO A 328 33.64 0.56 -20.46
CA PRO A 328 32.42 0.81 -21.23
C PRO A 328 32.74 1.37 -22.62
N LEU A 329 32.07 0.82 -23.63
CA LEU A 329 32.11 1.18 -25.04
C LEU A 329 30.68 1.47 -25.53
N VAL A 330 30.51 2.52 -26.35
CA VAL A 330 29.20 2.94 -26.89
C VAL A 330 29.12 2.68 -28.39
N LEU A 331 27.98 2.13 -28.81
CA LEU A 331 27.60 1.96 -30.21
C LEU A 331 26.99 3.26 -30.79
N PRO A 332 26.94 3.43 -32.11
CA PRO A 332 26.35 4.63 -32.74
C PRO A 332 24.89 4.90 -32.37
N ASN A 333 24.13 3.87 -31.98
CA ASN A 333 22.75 4.01 -31.47
C ASN A 333 22.66 4.42 -29.98
N GLY A 334 23.79 4.66 -29.32
CA GLY A 334 23.85 5.08 -27.91
C GLY A 334 23.81 3.94 -26.89
N ARG A 335 23.77 2.67 -27.31
CA ARG A 335 23.83 1.53 -26.38
C ARG A 335 25.27 1.28 -25.91
N VAL A 336 25.43 0.98 -24.62
CA VAL A 336 26.74 0.82 -23.96
C VAL A 336 26.95 -0.65 -23.59
N TYR A 337 28.09 -1.21 -23.98
CA TYR A 337 28.54 -2.57 -23.67
C TYR A 337 29.97 -2.53 -23.13
N SER A 338 30.41 -3.58 -22.43
CA SER A 338 31.82 -3.67 -22.04
C SER A 338 32.68 -4.06 -23.23
N LYS A 339 33.99 -3.81 -23.15
CA LYS A 339 34.95 -4.26 -24.17
C LYS A 339 34.81 -5.75 -24.48
N ARG A 340 34.80 -6.60 -23.44
CA ARG A 340 34.58 -8.05 -23.59
C ARG A 340 33.21 -8.36 -24.20
N GLY A 341 32.18 -7.60 -23.85
CA GLY A 341 30.85 -7.74 -24.45
C GLY A 341 30.84 -7.46 -25.95
N ILE A 342 31.53 -6.42 -26.40
CA ILE A 342 31.69 -6.11 -27.83
C ILE A 342 32.47 -7.22 -28.55
N GLU A 343 33.54 -7.73 -27.95
CA GLU A 343 34.33 -8.84 -28.50
C GLU A 343 33.46 -10.09 -28.68
N LEU A 344 32.63 -10.45 -27.69
CA LEU A 344 31.69 -11.57 -27.79
C LEU A 344 30.64 -11.37 -28.90
N LEU A 345 30.06 -10.17 -29.00
CA LEU A 345 29.08 -9.85 -30.05
C LEU A 345 29.69 -9.91 -31.46
N THR A 346 30.98 -9.57 -31.57
CA THR A 346 31.73 -9.61 -32.83
C THR A 346 32.06 -11.05 -33.21
N GLN A 347 32.54 -11.86 -32.26
CA GLN A 347 32.87 -13.28 -32.47
C GLN A 347 31.64 -14.12 -32.82
N GLY A 348 30.46 -13.75 -32.30
CA GLY A 348 29.20 -14.42 -32.62
C GLY A 348 28.64 -14.13 -34.02
N SER A 349 29.24 -13.19 -34.77
CA SER A 349 28.75 -12.78 -36.09
C SER A 349 29.71 -13.26 -37.19
N THR A 350 29.19 -13.94 -38.21
CA THR A 350 30.00 -14.49 -39.34
C THR A 350 30.74 -13.40 -40.11
N ASP A 351 30.21 -12.19 -40.10
CA ASP A 351 30.67 -11.08 -40.94
C ASP A 351 31.60 -10.12 -40.16
N GLY A 352 31.92 -10.45 -38.90
CA GLY A 352 32.73 -9.59 -38.02
C GLY A 352 32.04 -8.27 -37.62
N MET A 353 30.74 -8.15 -37.86
CA MET A 353 29.94 -6.98 -37.50
C MET A 353 29.32 -7.15 -36.10
N ILE A 354 29.06 -6.04 -35.41
CA ILE A 354 28.44 -6.05 -34.09
C ILE A 354 26.94 -5.89 -34.26
N LYS A 355 26.18 -6.93 -33.88
CA LYS A 355 24.72 -6.84 -33.78
C LYS A 355 24.30 -6.43 -32.38
N CYS A 356 23.64 -5.28 -32.25
CA CYS A 356 23.10 -4.81 -30.96
C CYS A 356 22.02 -5.78 -30.47
N VAL A 357 22.10 -6.18 -29.20
CA VAL A 357 21.13 -7.12 -28.60
C VAL A 357 19.74 -6.49 -28.46
N ASP A 358 19.69 -5.18 -28.19
CA ASP A 358 18.45 -4.48 -27.85
C ASP A 358 17.69 -3.95 -29.07
N THR A 359 18.40 -3.45 -30.08
CA THR A 359 17.78 -2.83 -31.27
C THR A 359 17.94 -3.68 -32.53
N HIS A 360 18.76 -4.73 -32.48
CA HIS A 360 19.16 -5.55 -33.62
C HIS A 360 19.87 -4.79 -34.77
N ASP A 361 20.22 -3.53 -34.56
CA ASP A 361 21.03 -2.76 -35.49
C ASP A 361 22.44 -3.38 -35.60
N VAL A 362 23.05 -3.27 -36.79
CA VAL A 362 24.36 -3.84 -37.10
C VAL A 362 25.35 -2.70 -37.32
N PHE A 363 26.50 -2.77 -36.65
CA PHE A 363 27.54 -1.73 -36.70
C PHE A 363 28.93 -2.31 -36.96
N SER A 364 29.80 -1.49 -37.55
CA SER A 364 31.21 -1.84 -37.69
C SER A 364 31.93 -1.73 -36.34
N PRO A 365 32.89 -2.62 -36.01
CA PRO A 365 33.75 -2.47 -34.84
C PRO A 365 34.52 -1.13 -34.78
N THR A 366 34.76 -0.49 -35.93
CA THR A 366 35.41 0.82 -36.01
C THR A 366 34.55 1.97 -35.50
N ASP A 367 33.24 1.80 -35.45
CA ASP A 367 32.29 2.86 -35.07
C ASP A 367 32.08 2.94 -33.55
N VAL A 368 32.65 1.98 -32.82
CA VAL A 368 32.57 1.85 -31.37
C VAL A 368 33.49 2.87 -30.70
N LYS A 369 32.97 3.60 -29.70
CA LYS A 369 33.75 4.63 -29.00
C LYS A 369 33.86 4.33 -27.50
N PRO A 370 34.98 4.68 -26.85
CA PRO A 370 35.07 4.58 -25.39
C PRO A 370 34.13 5.59 -24.73
N VAL A 371 33.53 5.17 -23.61
CA VAL A 371 32.75 6.03 -22.72
C VAL A 371 33.58 6.27 -21.46
N TYR A 372 33.61 7.52 -21.00
CA TYR A 372 34.21 7.87 -19.72
C TYR A 372 33.11 8.40 -18.81
N ILE A 373 32.93 7.76 -17.66
CA ILE A 373 32.04 8.26 -16.60
C ILE A 373 32.93 9.06 -15.65
N LEU A 374 32.60 10.34 -15.49
CA LEU A 374 33.30 11.28 -14.61
C LEU A 374 32.70 11.28 -13.21
#